data_AF-A0A1Q7QHU2-F1
#
_entry.id   AF-A0A1Q7QHU2-F1
#
_cell.length_a   1.000
_cell.length_b   1.000
_cell.length_c   1.000
_cell.angle_alpha   90.00
_cell.angle_beta   90.00
_cell.angle_gamma   90.00
#
_symmetry.space_group_name_H-M   'P 1'
#
loop_
_entity.id
_entity.type
_entity.pdbx_description
1 polymer ?
#
loop_
_entity_poly.entity_id
_entity_poly.type
_entity_poly.pdbx_seq_one_letter_code
_entity_poly.pdbx_strand_id
1 'polypeptide(L)'
;MPKSAKRVAEVVTRQIDAERRHEHRFLVNEGVARLVMRTTANNLPLARDDRPYQWSTTTYCDTPAWAVYRAGKSGAAMQLRLREYHRTRPRDVFGSGTLWIEFKDDDEETSLKERFGVTNALARSFLRGEHVLPEDERRLGERAQELLANGARPVVVTQYNRLAYSSLDSSLRVTADHNLMYMALPWTSSDTGEATALGPMLGMEPRVVIEMKWYGELPHWASDLHEYLKRESVGERPSKFMIAVGLLLGETDGQAT
;
A
#
# COMPACT_ATOMS: atom_id res chain seq x y z
N MET A 1 1.95 1.18 -37.83
CA MET A 1 1.59 -0.02 -37.07
C MET A 1 0.16 0.11 -36.58
N PRO A 2 -0.71 -0.89 -36.73
CA PRO A 2 -2.08 -0.79 -36.22
C PRO A 2 -2.03 -0.79 -34.68
N LYS A 3 -2.72 0.18 -34.05
CA LYS A 3 -2.92 0.17 -32.60
C LYS A 3 -3.75 -1.07 -32.26
N SER A 4 -3.16 -2.05 -31.59
CA SER A 4 -3.90 -3.20 -31.06
C SER A 4 -5.04 -2.67 -30.18
N ALA A 5 -6.27 -3.10 -30.44
CA ALA A 5 -7.42 -2.71 -29.65
C ALA A 5 -7.27 -3.31 -28.24
N LYS A 6 -7.03 -2.46 -27.23
CA LYS A 6 -6.95 -2.88 -25.84
C LYS A 6 -8.28 -3.47 -25.39
N ARG A 7 -8.24 -4.56 -24.63
CA ARG A 7 -9.44 -5.22 -24.10
C ARG A 7 -9.85 -4.59 -22.77
N VAL A 8 -11.15 -4.47 -22.53
CA VAL A 8 -11.67 -4.02 -21.22
C VAL A 8 -11.54 -5.18 -20.22
N ALA A 9 -11.08 -4.86 -19.02
CA ALA A 9 -10.89 -5.79 -17.92
C ALA A 9 -12.22 -6.15 -17.25
N GLU A 10 -12.47 -7.43 -17.00
CA GLU A 10 -13.58 -7.88 -16.16
C GLU A 10 -13.22 -7.70 -14.68
N VAL A 11 -13.87 -6.75 -14.02
CA VAL A 11 -13.60 -6.40 -12.61
C VAL A 11 -14.55 -7.18 -11.71
N VAL A 12 -14.00 -7.88 -10.72
CA VAL A 12 -14.79 -8.66 -9.75
C VAL A 12 -15.43 -7.74 -8.72
N THR A 13 -14.67 -6.77 -8.21
CA THR A 13 -15.13 -5.81 -7.21
C THR A 13 -14.44 -4.46 -7.43
N ARG A 14 -15.17 -3.36 -7.28
CA ARG A 14 -14.61 -2.00 -7.29
C ARG A 14 -14.84 -1.32 -5.95
N GLN A 15 -13.85 -0.55 -5.50
CA GLN A 15 -13.99 0.31 -4.32
C GLN A 15 -13.24 1.62 -4.53
N ILE A 16 -13.88 2.73 -4.16
CA ILE A 16 -13.34 4.08 -4.24
C ILE A 16 -13.52 4.72 -2.88
N ASP A 17 -12.48 5.38 -2.37
CA ASP A 17 -12.63 6.29 -1.24
C ASP A 17 -13.34 7.55 -1.76
N ALA A 18 -14.59 7.77 -1.35
CA ALA A 18 -15.39 8.90 -1.83
C ALA A 18 -14.87 10.26 -1.36
N GLU A 19 -14.14 10.28 -0.24
CA GLU A 19 -13.67 11.49 0.41
C GLU A 19 -12.22 11.35 0.89
N ARG A 20 -11.51 12.47 0.87
CA ARG A 20 -10.18 12.63 1.45
C ARG A 20 -10.26 12.49 2.96
N ARG A 21 -9.28 11.80 3.53
CA ARG A 21 -9.17 11.54 4.98
C ARG A 21 -7.80 11.95 5.50
N HIS A 22 -7.77 12.29 6.78
CA HIS A 22 -6.52 12.48 7.50
C HIS A 22 -5.85 11.11 7.73
N GLU A 23 -4.52 11.08 7.66
CA GLU A 23 -3.75 9.86 7.85
C GLU A 23 -2.38 10.16 8.48
N HIS A 24 -2.13 9.62 9.67
CA HIS A 24 -0.85 9.76 10.36
C HIS A 24 -0.22 8.39 10.59
N ARG A 25 1.12 8.33 10.42
CA ARG A 25 1.92 7.10 10.58
C ARG A 25 3.00 7.33 11.62
N PHE A 26 3.06 6.42 12.58
CA PHE A 26 3.97 6.49 13.71
C PHE A 26 4.85 5.24 13.73
N LEU A 27 6.14 5.43 13.97
CA LEU A 27 7.07 4.33 14.20
C LEU A 27 7.35 4.21 15.70
N VAL A 28 6.88 3.13 16.32
CA VAL A 28 6.90 2.97 17.78
C VAL A 28 7.47 1.61 18.18
N ASN A 29 7.98 1.50 19.41
CA ASN A 29 8.41 0.21 19.94
C ASN A 29 7.21 -0.71 20.23
N GLU A 30 7.48 -2.01 20.40
CA GLU A 30 6.46 -3.03 20.62
C GLU A 30 5.64 -2.84 21.91
N GLY A 31 6.20 -2.20 22.94
CA GLY A 31 5.49 -1.89 24.17
C GLY A 31 4.40 -0.83 23.95
N VAL A 32 4.76 0.26 23.28
CA VAL A 32 3.86 1.34 22.89
C VAL A 32 2.77 0.81 21.94
N ALA A 33 3.15 0.02 20.93
CA ALA A 33 2.20 -0.60 20.01
C ALA A 33 1.17 -1.46 20.74
N ARG A 34 1.61 -2.30 21.70
CA ARG A 34 0.69 -3.14 22.49
C ARG A 34 -0.30 -2.32 23.32
N LEU A 35 0.17 -1.24 23.96
CA LEU A 35 -0.71 -0.33 24.70
C LEU A 35 -1.75 0.30 23.77
N VAL A 36 -1.29 0.86 22.64
CA VAL A 36 -2.14 1.53 21.65
C VAL A 36 -3.20 0.59 21.11
N MET A 37 -2.81 -0.62 20.70
CA MET A 37 -3.75 -1.60 20.15
C MET A 37 -4.72 -2.13 21.20
N ARG A 38 -4.32 -2.21 22.48
CA ARG A 38 -5.24 -2.54 23.58
C ARG A 38 -6.26 -1.43 23.82
N THR A 39 -5.83 -0.18 23.88
CA THR A 39 -6.73 0.98 24.01
C THR A 39 -7.69 1.06 22.83
N THR A 40 -7.19 0.84 21.62
CA THR A 40 -7.99 0.79 20.41
C THR A 40 -9.03 -0.32 20.47
N ALA A 41 -8.64 -1.54 20.86
CA ALA A 41 -9.54 -2.69 20.96
C ALA A 41 -10.68 -2.50 21.97
N ASN A 42 -10.47 -1.68 23.00
CA ASN A 42 -11.52 -1.34 23.97
C ASN A 42 -12.58 -0.39 23.40
N ASN A 43 -12.26 0.37 22.33
CA ASN A 43 -13.12 1.42 21.79
C ASN A 43 -13.65 1.10 20.38
N LEU A 44 -12.95 0.25 19.62
CA LEU A 44 -13.29 -0.08 18.24
C LEU A 44 -13.37 -1.61 18.07
N PRO A 45 -14.31 -2.13 17.26
CA PRO A 45 -14.33 -3.53 16.89
C PRO A 45 -13.19 -3.88 15.94
N LEU A 46 -12.80 -5.17 15.94
CA LEU A 46 -11.85 -5.70 14.98
C LEU A 46 -12.40 -5.50 13.55
N ALA A 47 -11.58 -4.98 12.65
CA ALA A 47 -12.01 -4.71 11.28
C ALA A 47 -12.42 -6.04 10.59
N ARG A 48 -13.63 -6.05 10.00
CA ARG A 48 -14.26 -7.27 9.45
C ARG A 48 -13.42 -7.98 8.38
N ASP A 49 -12.68 -7.20 7.60
CA ASP A 49 -11.82 -7.69 6.52
C ASP A 49 -10.47 -8.23 7.03
N ASP A 50 -10.06 -7.89 8.25
CA ASP A 50 -8.76 -8.22 8.84
C ASP A 50 -8.86 -9.34 9.91
N ARG A 51 -9.71 -10.36 9.69
CA ARG A 51 -9.76 -11.56 10.55
C ARG A 51 -8.36 -12.16 10.75
N PRO A 52 -8.03 -12.70 11.94
CA PRO A 52 -6.76 -12.37 12.61
C PRO A 52 -5.51 -12.80 11.86
N TYR A 53 -4.56 -11.86 11.78
CA TYR A 53 -3.20 -12.00 11.25
C TYR A 53 -3.11 -12.35 9.77
N GLN A 54 -3.55 -11.42 8.93
CA GLN A 54 -3.29 -11.50 7.51
C GLN A 54 -1.92 -10.92 7.19
N TRP A 55 -1.14 -11.69 6.46
CA TRP A 55 0.00 -11.16 5.73
C TRP A 55 -0.52 -10.33 4.59
N SER A 56 -0.08 -9.08 4.52
CA SER A 56 -0.37 -8.21 3.41
C SER A 56 0.88 -8.03 2.57
N THR A 57 0.76 -8.34 1.29
CA THR A 57 1.84 -8.20 0.32
C THR A 57 1.48 -7.07 -0.63
N THR A 58 2.36 -6.08 -0.76
CA THR A 58 2.16 -4.96 -1.69
C THR A 58 3.29 -4.91 -2.68
N THR A 59 2.98 -5.03 -3.96
CA THR A 59 3.92 -4.82 -5.05
C THR A 59 3.75 -3.40 -5.56
N TYR A 60 4.79 -2.58 -5.43
CA TYR A 60 4.78 -1.20 -5.93
C TYR A 60 5.38 -1.12 -7.32
N CYS A 61 4.82 -0.22 -8.13
CA CYS A 61 5.30 0.03 -9.48
C CYS A 61 5.96 1.41 -9.58
N ASP A 62 7.00 1.50 -10.41
CA ASP A 62 7.61 2.76 -10.83
C ASP A 62 8.16 2.63 -12.26
N THR A 63 8.48 3.75 -12.89
CA THR A 63 9.09 3.82 -14.22
C THR A 63 10.61 3.58 -14.13
N PRO A 64 11.29 3.27 -15.24
CA PRO A 64 12.75 3.14 -15.26
C PRO A 64 13.47 4.43 -14.82
N ALA A 65 12.83 5.58 -14.98
CA ALA A 65 13.33 6.88 -14.56
C ALA A 65 13.00 7.23 -13.09
N TRP A 66 12.35 6.32 -12.35
CA TRP A 66 11.91 6.51 -10.97
C TRP A 66 11.01 7.73 -10.78
N ALA A 67 10.09 7.93 -11.73
CA ALA A 67 9.25 9.12 -11.78
C ALA A 67 8.33 9.24 -10.55
N VAL A 68 7.77 8.12 -10.07
CA VAL A 68 6.90 8.10 -8.89
C VAL A 68 7.70 8.39 -7.64
N TYR A 69 8.87 7.76 -7.47
CA TYR A 69 9.77 8.02 -6.35
C TYR A 69 10.24 9.48 -6.30
N ARG A 70 10.67 10.03 -7.43
CA ARG A 70 11.12 11.44 -7.52
C ARG A 70 9.99 12.42 -7.20
N ALA A 71 8.78 12.18 -7.72
CA ALA A 71 7.61 12.98 -7.39
C ALA A 71 7.26 12.87 -5.88
N GLY A 72 7.39 11.68 -5.31
CA GLY A 72 7.15 11.44 -3.88
C GLY A 72 8.12 12.22 -2.98
N LYS A 73 9.37 12.44 -3.40
CA LYS A 73 10.32 13.31 -2.67
C LYS A 73 9.88 14.78 -2.65
N SER A 74 9.10 15.22 -3.64
CA SER A 74 8.51 16.58 -3.68
C SER A 74 7.14 16.69 -3.01
N GLY A 75 6.70 15.67 -2.26
CA GLY A 75 5.49 15.74 -1.43
C GLY A 75 4.19 15.24 -2.08
N ALA A 76 4.20 14.85 -3.37
CA ALA A 76 3.02 14.31 -4.03
C ALA A 76 3.36 13.28 -5.10
N ALA A 77 2.75 12.10 -5.04
CA ALA A 77 2.88 11.10 -6.09
C ALA A 77 1.65 10.20 -6.18
N MET A 78 1.21 9.96 -7.43
CA MET A 78 0.28 8.89 -7.72
C MET A 78 1.03 7.57 -7.80
N GLN A 79 0.68 6.62 -6.94
CA GLN A 79 1.26 5.29 -6.86
C GLN A 79 0.33 4.27 -7.49
N LEU A 80 0.88 3.47 -8.41
CA LEU A 80 0.29 2.20 -8.85
C LEU A 80 0.88 1.07 -8.01
N ARG A 81 0.01 0.27 -7.38
CA ARG A 81 0.44 -0.90 -6.60
C ARG A 81 -0.56 -2.04 -6.70
N LEU A 82 -0.07 -3.25 -6.46
CA LEU A 82 -0.89 -4.45 -6.38
C LEU A 82 -0.86 -4.98 -4.96
N ARG A 83 -2.02 -5.38 -4.45
CA ARG A 83 -2.21 -5.77 -3.06
C ARG A 83 -2.81 -7.17 -2.99
N GLU A 84 -2.12 -8.05 -2.29
CA GLU A 84 -2.54 -9.40 -1.99
C GLU A 84 -2.69 -9.59 -0.47
N TYR A 85 -3.63 -10.45 -0.08
CA TYR A 85 -3.89 -10.81 1.31
C TYR A 85 -3.72 -12.32 1.48
N HIS A 86 -3.00 -12.74 2.52
CA HIS A 86 -2.62 -14.12 2.72
C HIS A 86 -2.79 -14.53 4.19
N ARG A 87 -3.14 -15.80 4.40
CA ARG A 87 -3.18 -16.39 5.74
C ARG A 87 -1.78 -16.67 6.30
N THR A 88 -0.83 -16.99 5.42
CA THR A 88 0.56 -17.28 5.75
C THR A 88 1.47 -16.42 4.89
N ARG A 89 2.70 -16.18 5.35
CA ARG A 89 3.67 -15.39 4.59
C ARG A 89 3.94 -16.04 3.24
N PRO A 90 3.69 -15.37 2.10
CA PRO A 90 3.99 -15.95 0.79
C PRO A 90 5.48 -15.76 0.45
N ARG A 91 6.00 -16.65 -0.38
CA ARG A 91 7.37 -16.56 -0.93
C ARG A 91 7.42 -15.90 -2.31
N ASP A 92 6.26 -15.70 -2.91
CA ASP A 92 6.06 -15.20 -4.26
C ASP A 92 4.97 -14.13 -4.25
N VAL A 93 4.96 -13.27 -5.27
CA VAL A 93 3.85 -12.36 -5.58
C VAL A 93 3.11 -12.84 -6.81
N PHE A 94 1.89 -12.35 -6.99
CA PHE A 94 0.99 -12.83 -8.04
C PHE A 94 0.72 -14.32 -7.92
N GLY A 95 0.68 -14.85 -6.69
CA GLY A 95 0.38 -16.26 -6.40
C GLY A 95 -1.05 -16.47 -5.90
N SER A 96 -1.75 -15.41 -5.50
CA SER A 96 -3.13 -15.52 -4.96
C SER A 96 -4.19 -15.62 -6.06
N GLY A 97 -5.32 -16.30 -5.86
CA GLY A 97 -6.34 -16.39 -6.92
C GLY A 97 -6.88 -15.03 -7.41
N THR A 98 -6.90 -14.04 -6.51
CA THR A 98 -7.37 -12.67 -6.77
C THR A 98 -6.53 -11.65 -6.02
N LEU A 99 -6.30 -10.49 -6.63
CA LEU A 99 -5.59 -9.37 -6.04
C LEU A 99 -6.31 -8.05 -6.28
N TRP A 100 -5.86 -7.00 -5.61
CA TRP A 100 -6.32 -5.63 -5.87
C TRP A 100 -5.28 -4.85 -6.66
N ILE A 101 -5.68 -4.28 -7.79
CA ILE A 101 -4.95 -3.16 -8.40
C ILE A 101 -5.39 -1.91 -7.64
N GLU A 102 -4.46 -1.21 -7.01
CA GLU A 102 -4.72 0.00 -6.25
C GLU A 102 -4.00 1.20 -6.85
N PHE A 103 -4.74 2.30 -6.98
CA PHE A 103 -4.24 3.63 -7.30
C PHE A 103 -4.35 4.49 -6.05
N LYS A 104 -3.26 5.13 -5.66
CA LYS A 104 -3.23 6.02 -4.51
C LYS A 104 -2.64 7.36 -4.92
N ASP A 105 -3.38 8.44 -4.69
CA ASP A 105 -2.91 9.80 -4.90
C ASP A 105 -2.75 10.45 -3.53
N ASP A 106 -1.50 10.65 -3.14
CA ASP A 106 -1.12 11.23 -1.85
C ASP A 106 -0.73 12.70 -2.06
N ASP A 107 -1.23 13.58 -1.18
CA ASP A 107 -0.61 14.88 -0.89
C ASP A 107 -0.22 14.96 0.59
N GLU A 108 0.25 16.14 1.03
CA GLU A 108 0.84 16.33 2.38
C GLU A 108 -0.12 15.97 3.52
N GLU A 109 -1.42 16.23 3.37
CA GLU A 109 -2.41 16.04 4.46
C GLU A 109 -3.45 14.96 4.18
N THR A 110 -3.69 14.63 2.91
CA THR A 110 -4.81 13.78 2.51
C THR A 110 -4.42 12.74 1.47
N SER A 111 -5.25 11.70 1.34
CA SER A 111 -5.09 10.70 0.30
C SER A 111 -6.42 10.32 -0.34
N LEU A 112 -6.37 10.06 -1.64
CA LEU A 112 -7.46 9.43 -2.40
C LEU A 112 -7.01 8.05 -2.84
N LYS A 113 -7.91 7.06 -2.78
CA LYS A 113 -7.61 5.69 -3.21
C LYS A 113 -8.74 5.13 -4.06
N GLU A 114 -8.36 4.48 -5.14
CA GLU A 114 -9.24 3.66 -5.95
C GLU A 114 -8.65 2.25 -6.09
N ARG A 115 -9.49 1.21 -6.01
CA ARG A 115 -9.04 -0.17 -6.18
C ARG A 115 -10.01 -1.06 -6.95
N PHE A 116 -9.42 -2.00 -7.69
CA PHE A 116 -10.13 -2.96 -8.53
C PHE A 116 -9.66 -4.38 -8.18
N GLY A 117 -10.60 -5.20 -7.71
CA GLY A 117 -10.40 -6.63 -7.47
C GLY A 117 -10.42 -7.38 -8.78
N VAL A 118 -9.33 -8.08 -9.10
CA VAL A 118 -9.12 -8.77 -10.37
C VAL A 118 -8.41 -10.11 -10.16
N THR A 119 -8.43 -10.97 -11.18
CA THR A 119 -7.60 -12.18 -11.20
C THR A 119 -6.12 -11.84 -11.47
N ASN A 120 -5.20 -12.71 -11.10
CA ASN A 120 -3.78 -12.50 -11.41
C ASN A 120 -3.50 -12.38 -12.90
N ALA A 121 -4.12 -13.23 -13.71
CA ALA A 121 -3.95 -13.20 -15.17
C ALA A 121 -4.29 -11.80 -15.71
N LEU A 122 -5.41 -11.23 -15.24
CA LEU A 122 -5.84 -9.89 -15.62
C LEU A 122 -4.87 -8.81 -15.11
N ALA A 123 -4.44 -8.89 -13.85
CA ALA A 123 -3.48 -7.95 -13.28
C ALA A 123 -2.15 -7.91 -14.05
N ARG A 124 -1.62 -9.07 -14.43
CA ARG A 124 -0.39 -9.18 -15.22
C ARG A 124 -0.57 -8.62 -16.63
N SER A 125 -1.70 -8.93 -17.28
CA SER A 125 -2.02 -8.37 -18.60
C SER A 125 -2.20 -6.84 -18.56
N PHE A 126 -2.77 -6.31 -17.47
CA PHE A 126 -2.87 -4.88 -17.22
C PHE A 126 -1.49 -4.23 -17.08
N LEU A 127 -0.57 -4.83 -16.30
CA LEU A 127 0.80 -4.35 -16.16
C LEU A 127 1.59 -4.36 -17.47
N ARG A 128 1.24 -5.25 -18.41
CA ARG A 128 1.80 -5.25 -19.79
C ARG A 128 1.11 -4.27 -20.74
N GLY A 129 0.06 -3.58 -20.29
CA GLY A 129 -0.71 -2.63 -21.10
C GLY A 129 -1.67 -3.29 -22.11
N GLU A 130 -1.93 -4.60 -21.99
CA GLU A 130 -2.81 -5.37 -22.88
C GLU A 130 -4.30 -5.10 -22.60
N HIS A 131 -4.60 -4.75 -21.35
CA HIS A 131 -5.95 -4.44 -20.87
C HIS A 131 -6.06 -3.03 -20.30
N VAL A 132 -7.27 -2.47 -20.41
CA VAL A 132 -7.71 -1.26 -19.70
C VAL A 132 -8.78 -1.66 -18.69
N LEU A 133 -8.86 -0.95 -17.55
CA LEU A 133 -9.96 -1.14 -16.60
C LEU A 133 -11.31 -0.65 -17.22
N PRO A 134 -12.48 -0.75 -16.57
CA PRO A 134 -13.78 -0.24 -17.07
C PRO A 134 -13.96 1.29 -16.90
N GLU A 135 -14.63 1.99 -17.85
CA GLU A 135 -14.60 3.47 -18.08
C GLU A 135 -15.28 4.35 -17.03
N ASP A 136 -16.08 3.80 -16.15
CA ASP A 136 -17.02 4.61 -15.39
C ASP A 136 -16.29 5.43 -14.30
N GLU A 137 -16.01 6.71 -14.55
CA GLU A 137 -15.42 7.71 -13.64
C GLU A 137 -13.92 7.53 -13.25
N ARG A 138 -12.99 7.52 -14.23
CA ARG A 138 -11.55 7.22 -14.02
C ARG A 138 -10.58 8.41 -13.87
N ARG A 139 -10.66 9.22 -12.81
CA ARG A 139 -9.57 10.22 -12.61
C ARG A 139 -8.20 9.56 -12.33
N LEU A 140 -8.15 8.48 -11.55
CA LEU A 140 -6.88 7.81 -11.21
C LEU A 140 -6.52 6.69 -12.20
N GLY A 141 -7.50 5.97 -12.74
CA GLY A 141 -7.28 4.91 -13.72
C GLY A 141 -6.63 5.37 -15.03
N GLU A 142 -6.93 6.58 -15.52
CA GLU A 142 -6.30 7.16 -16.71
C GLU A 142 -4.83 7.51 -16.48
N ARG A 143 -4.53 8.20 -15.37
CA ARG A 143 -3.15 8.51 -14.95
C ARG A 143 -2.32 7.24 -14.79
N ALA A 144 -2.94 6.13 -14.36
CA ALA A 144 -2.25 4.85 -14.27
C ALA A 144 -1.94 4.24 -15.63
N GLN A 145 -2.83 4.38 -16.62
CA GLN A 145 -2.55 3.97 -18.00
C GLN A 145 -1.41 4.78 -18.60
N GLU A 146 -1.34 6.08 -18.32
CA GLU A 146 -0.22 6.93 -18.71
C GLU A 146 1.09 6.49 -18.04
N LEU A 147 1.04 6.20 -16.73
CA LEU A 147 2.19 5.69 -15.98
C LEU A 147 2.72 4.37 -16.57
N LEU A 148 1.82 3.45 -16.93
CA LEU A 148 2.17 2.20 -17.63
C LEU A 148 2.72 2.45 -19.04
N ALA A 149 2.14 3.39 -19.79
CA ALA A 149 2.64 3.78 -21.12
C ALA A 149 4.07 4.35 -21.04
N ASN A 150 4.42 4.98 -19.92
CA ASN A 150 5.77 5.45 -19.60
C ASN A 150 6.70 4.35 -19.04
N GLY A 151 6.29 3.08 -19.14
CA GLY A 151 7.12 1.92 -18.79
C GLY A 151 7.10 1.55 -17.32
N ALA A 152 6.11 2.01 -16.54
CA ALA A 152 5.99 1.60 -15.16
C ALA A 152 5.84 0.08 -15.03
N ARG A 153 6.54 -0.47 -14.04
CA ARG A 153 6.60 -1.90 -13.77
C ARG A 153 6.74 -2.15 -12.28
N PRO A 154 6.39 -3.34 -11.78
CA PRO A 154 6.75 -3.78 -10.44
C PRO A 154 8.26 -3.63 -10.15
N VAL A 155 8.61 -3.04 -9.00
CA VAL A 155 10.01 -2.77 -8.62
C VAL A 155 10.37 -3.22 -7.20
N VAL A 156 9.45 -3.05 -6.25
CA VAL A 156 9.66 -3.42 -4.85
C VAL A 156 8.41 -4.05 -4.27
N VAL A 157 8.61 -4.92 -3.28
CA VAL A 157 7.54 -5.56 -2.52
C VAL A 157 7.67 -5.22 -1.05
N THR A 158 6.53 -5.01 -0.41
CA THR A 158 6.44 -4.96 1.06
C THR A 158 5.60 -6.11 1.57
N GLN A 159 6.03 -6.71 2.67
CA GLN A 159 5.29 -7.73 3.40
C GLN A 159 5.21 -7.35 4.87
N TYR A 160 4.05 -7.49 5.48
CA TYR A 160 3.85 -7.28 6.91
C TYR A 160 2.64 -8.07 7.40
N ASN A 161 2.57 -8.30 8.71
CA ASN A 161 1.34 -8.75 9.34
C ASN A 161 0.57 -7.54 9.86
N ARG A 162 -0.75 -7.54 9.70
CA ARG A 162 -1.59 -6.41 10.13
C ARG A 162 -2.61 -6.83 11.17
N LEU A 163 -2.74 -5.98 12.19
CA LEU A 163 -3.89 -5.92 13.07
C LEU A 163 -4.62 -4.60 12.85
N ALA A 164 -5.94 -4.62 12.71
CA ALA A 164 -6.72 -3.42 12.44
C ALA A 164 -8.04 -3.40 13.21
N TYR A 165 -8.36 -2.23 13.73
CA TYR A 165 -9.66 -1.93 14.33
C TYR A 165 -10.26 -0.74 13.61
N SER A 166 -11.58 -0.75 13.44
CA SER A 166 -12.29 0.28 12.69
C SER A 166 -13.64 0.54 13.32
N SER A 167 -14.06 1.80 13.36
CA SER A 167 -15.45 2.14 13.69
C SER A 167 -16.41 1.52 12.66
N LEU A 168 -17.66 1.29 13.07
CA LEU A 168 -18.67 0.62 12.23
C LEU A 168 -19.04 1.44 10.98
N ASP A 169 -18.96 2.77 11.09
CA ASP A 169 -19.17 3.75 10.04
C ASP A 169 -17.89 4.09 9.25
N SER A 170 -16.75 3.46 9.58
CA SER A 170 -15.43 3.73 9.00
C SER A 170 -14.87 5.15 9.20
N SER A 171 -15.45 5.94 10.10
CA SER A 171 -14.97 7.29 10.46
C SER A 171 -13.58 7.29 11.12
N LEU A 172 -13.18 6.20 11.79
CA LEU A 172 -11.86 6.03 12.41
C LEU A 172 -11.35 4.61 12.20
N ARG A 173 -10.09 4.48 11.77
CA ARG A 173 -9.38 3.21 11.66
C ARG A 173 -7.97 3.33 12.23
N VAL A 174 -7.58 2.35 13.03
CA VAL A 174 -6.23 2.24 13.60
C VAL A 174 -5.65 0.88 13.23
N THR A 175 -4.43 0.87 12.71
CA THR A 175 -3.74 -0.37 12.32
C THR A 175 -2.35 -0.44 12.92
N ALA A 176 -1.90 -1.65 13.23
CA ALA A 176 -0.52 -1.98 13.55
C ALA A 176 0.03 -2.94 12.50
N ASP A 177 1.13 -2.53 11.85
CA ASP A 177 1.89 -3.37 10.95
C ASP A 177 3.18 -3.83 11.66
N HIS A 178 3.30 -5.13 11.91
CA HIS A 178 4.54 -5.71 12.44
C HIS A 178 5.29 -6.48 11.35
N ASN A 179 6.57 -6.75 11.61
CA ASN A 179 7.46 -7.50 10.72
C ASN A 179 7.45 -6.95 9.29
N LEU A 180 7.44 -5.61 9.15
CA LEU A 180 7.42 -4.98 7.85
C LEU A 180 8.76 -5.18 7.15
N MET A 181 8.74 -5.91 6.04
CA MET A 181 9.91 -6.24 5.24
C MET A 181 9.80 -5.56 3.88
N TYR A 182 10.96 -5.18 3.35
CA TYR A 182 11.14 -4.59 2.03
C TYR A 182 11.96 -5.56 1.18
N MET A 183 11.52 -5.83 -0.04
CA MET A 183 12.19 -6.77 -0.94
C MET A 183 12.26 -6.16 -2.34
N ALA A 184 13.36 -6.42 -3.04
CA ALA A 184 13.42 -6.16 -4.46
C ALA A 184 12.51 -7.15 -5.20
N LEU A 185 11.99 -6.74 -6.35
CA LEU A 185 11.29 -7.65 -7.25
C LEU A 185 12.02 -7.74 -8.58
N PRO A 186 12.56 -8.92 -8.97
CA PRO A 186 13.26 -9.10 -10.23
C PRO A 186 12.25 -9.23 -11.39
N TRP A 187 11.40 -8.22 -11.58
CA TRP A 187 10.36 -8.23 -12.61
C TRP A 187 10.94 -8.00 -14.00
N THR A 188 10.54 -8.84 -14.95
CA THR A 188 10.84 -8.67 -16.37
C THR A 188 9.54 -8.58 -17.17
N SER A 189 9.53 -7.84 -18.28
CA SER A 189 8.36 -7.72 -19.16
C SER A 189 7.97 -9.03 -19.84
N SER A 190 8.87 -10.02 -19.86
CA SER A 190 8.65 -11.37 -20.35
C SER A 190 8.07 -12.32 -19.28
N ASP A 191 7.82 -11.84 -18.07
CA ASP A 191 7.30 -12.66 -16.99
C ASP A 191 5.83 -13.03 -17.23
N THR A 192 5.66 -14.19 -17.87
CA THR A 192 4.37 -14.80 -18.26
C THR A 192 3.93 -15.91 -17.31
N GLY A 193 4.74 -16.24 -16.30
CA GLY A 193 4.45 -17.28 -15.31
C GLY A 193 3.28 -16.92 -14.40
N GLU A 194 2.78 -17.90 -13.64
CA GLU A 194 1.65 -17.68 -12.72
C GLU A 194 2.09 -16.79 -11.54
N ALA A 195 3.19 -17.12 -10.87
CA ALA A 195 3.75 -16.38 -9.73
C ALA A 195 5.20 -15.91 -9.98
N THR A 196 5.59 -14.82 -9.31
CA THR A 196 6.94 -14.24 -9.40
C THR A 196 7.63 -14.34 -8.04
N ALA A 197 8.79 -15.01 -8.00
CA ALA A 197 9.56 -15.16 -6.78
C ALA A 197 10.05 -13.81 -6.24
N LEU A 198 10.01 -13.66 -4.91
CA LEU A 198 10.54 -12.48 -4.25
C LEU A 198 12.06 -12.44 -4.39
N GLY A 199 12.58 -11.24 -4.65
CA GLY A 199 14.01 -10.99 -4.71
C GLY A 199 14.66 -10.88 -3.32
N PRO A 200 15.92 -10.39 -3.26
CA PRO A 200 16.61 -10.19 -2.00
C PRO A 200 15.84 -9.24 -1.07
N MET A 201 15.95 -9.51 0.24
CA MET A 201 15.46 -8.59 1.27
C MET A 201 16.34 -7.34 1.30
N LEU A 202 15.71 -6.19 1.11
CA LEU A 202 16.34 -4.87 1.14
C LEU A 202 16.50 -4.37 2.57
N GLY A 203 15.55 -4.71 3.44
CA GLY A 203 15.56 -4.32 4.84
C GLY A 203 14.31 -4.79 5.57
N MET A 204 14.29 -4.53 6.88
CA MET A 204 13.15 -4.79 7.75
C MET A 204 12.99 -3.63 8.73
N GLU A 205 11.75 -3.22 8.94
CA GLU A 205 11.41 -2.24 9.96
C GLU A 205 11.69 -2.82 11.35
N PRO A 206 12.55 -2.18 12.17
CA PRO A 206 12.88 -2.69 13.51
C PRO A 206 11.77 -2.44 14.54
N ARG A 207 10.75 -1.66 14.17
CA ARG A 207 9.69 -1.15 15.04
C ARG A 207 8.31 -1.40 14.39
N VAL A 208 7.25 -1.16 15.16
CA VAL A 208 5.88 -1.33 14.69
C VAL A 208 5.41 -0.04 14.04
N VAL A 209 4.77 -0.16 12.87
CA VAL A 209 4.13 0.99 12.23
C VAL A 209 2.68 1.04 12.67
N ILE A 210 2.35 2.06 13.46
CA ILE A 210 0.96 2.40 13.78
C ILE A 210 0.46 3.42 12.75
N GLU A 211 -0.71 3.19 12.20
CA GLU A 211 -1.37 4.12 11.27
C GLU A 211 -2.77 4.43 11.79
N MET A 212 -3.07 5.73 11.92
CA MET A 212 -4.40 6.24 12.27
C MET A 212 -4.99 6.97 11.07
N LYS A 213 -6.23 6.63 10.70
CA LYS A 213 -6.98 7.27 9.63
C LYS A 213 -8.33 7.71 10.13
N TRP A 214 -8.74 8.93 9.84
CA TRP A 214 -10.03 9.42 10.29
C TRP A 214 -10.64 10.48 9.38
N TYR A 215 -11.95 10.64 9.53
CA TYR A 215 -12.76 11.68 8.94
C TYR A 215 -13.27 12.61 10.05
N GLY A 216 -13.33 13.93 9.78
CA GLY A 216 -13.83 14.91 10.74
C GLY A 216 -13.00 14.99 12.04
N GLU A 217 -13.68 15.17 13.17
CA GLU A 217 -13.05 15.29 14.48
C GLU A 217 -12.82 13.91 15.13
N LEU A 218 -11.68 13.77 15.83
CA LEU A 218 -11.39 12.58 16.60
C LEU A 218 -12.20 12.57 17.91
N PRO A 219 -12.79 11.42 18.31
CA PRO A 219 -13.28 11.24 19.67
C PRO A 219 -12.16 11.50 20.70
N HIS A 220 -12.50 12.01 21.89
CA HIS A 220 -11.50 12.39 22.91
C HIS A 220 -10.44 11.31 23.17
N TRP A 221 -10.85 10.05 23.33
CA TRP A 221 -9.91 8.94 23.57
C TRP A 221 -8.92 8.75 22.41
N ALA A 222 -9.34 9.01 21.16
CA ALA A 222 -8.52 8.86 19.98
C ALA A 222 -7.60 10.07 19.78
N SER A 223 -8.07 11.26 20.15
CA SER A 223 -7.24 12.47 20.21
C SER A 223 -6.10 12.30 21.23
N ASP A 224 -6.40 11.83 22.44
CA ASP A 224 -5.39 11.57 23.48
C ASP A 224 -4.39 10.49 23.03
N LEU A 225 -4.88 9.45 22.34
CA LEU A 225 -4.05 8.39 21.80
C LEU A 225 -3.13 8.88 20.66
N HIS A 226 -3.63 9.79 19.82
CA HIS A 226 -2.86 10.42 18.75
C HIS A 226 -1.73 11.29 19.30
N GLU A 227 -2.04 12.12 20.30
CA GLU A 227 -1.03 12.94 20.98
C GLU A 227 -0.01 12.09 21.75
N TYR A 228 -0.45 10.98 22.36
CA TYR A 228 0.47 10.00 22.94
C TYR A 228 1.42 9.43 21.87
N LEU A 229 0.89 8.98 20.73
CA LEU A 229 1.67 8.44 19.62
C LEU A 229 2.68 9.45 19.06
N LYS A 230 2.33 10.73 18.94
CA LYS A 230 3.26 11.80 18.51
C LYS A 230 4.46 11.93 19.42
N ARG A 231 4.27 11.80 20.74
CA ARG A 231 5.38 11.92 21.71
C ARG A 231 6.29 10.70 21.73
N GLU A 232 5.71 9.52 21.51
CA GLU A 232 6.43 8.24 21.60
C GLU A 232 7.05 7.79 20.26
N SER A 233 6.65 8.40 19.14
CA SER A 233 7.19 8.07 17.83
C SER A 233 8.57 8.68 17.62
N VAL A 234 9.37 8.06 16.76
CA VAL A 234 10.69 8.58 16.34
C VAL A 234 10.55 9.68 15.27
N GLY A 235 9.41 10.37 15.22
CA GLY A 235 9.05 11.33 14.18
C GLY A 235 8.05 10.79 13.15
N GLU A 236 7.78 11.61 12.14
CA GLU A 236 6.91 11.25 11.03
C GLU A 236 7.59 10.25 10.11
N ARG A 237 6.84 9.21 9.75
CA ARG A 237 7.36 8.11 8.95
C ARG A 237 6.98 8.28 7.49
N PRO A 238 7.95 8.29 6.55
CA PRO A 238 7.68 8.27 5.12
C PRO A 238 6.81 7.08 4.71
N SER A 239 6.22 7.14 3.52
CA SER A 239 5.42 6.01 3.01
C SER A 239 6.29 4.76 2.83
N LYS A 240 5.66 3.58 2.93
CA LYS A 240 6.36 2.29 2.72
C LYS A 240 7.04 2.20 1.35
N PHE A 241 6.46 2.84 0.32
CA PHE A 241 7.02 2.93 -1.02
C PHE A 241 8.34 3.69 -1.04
N MET A 242 8.36 4.89 -0.42
CA MET A 242 9.55 5.74 -0.39
C MET A 242 10.73 5.01 0.27
N ILE A 243 10.49 4.37 1.42
CA ILE A 243 11.53 3.60 2.13
C ILE A 243 12.01 2.43 1.27
N ALA A 244 11.08 1.66 0.67
CA ALA A 244 11.42 0.49 -0.14
C ALA A 244 12.29 0.85 -1.35
N VAL A 245 11.93 1.91 -2.09
CA VAL A 245 12.68 2.36 -3.27
C VAL A 245 14.00 3.01 -2.87
N GLY A 246 14.04 3.80 -1.79
CA GLY A 246 15.29 4.35 -1.26
C GLY A 246 16.30 3.24 -0.95
N LEU A 247 15.87 2.20 -0.22
CA LEU A 247 16.70 1.02 0.05
C LEU A 247 17.13 0.29 -1.23
N LEU A 248 16.23 0.14 -2.21
CA LEU A 248 16.55 -0.49 -3.51
C LEU A 248 17.65 0.29 -4.26
N LEU A 249 17.63 1.61 -4.18
CA LEU A 249 18.58 2.51 -4.82
C LEU A 249 19.87 2.71 -4.02
N GLY A 250 19.99 2.08 -2.84
CA GLY A 250 21.13 2.28 -1.94
C GLY A 250 21.15 3.67 -1.29
N GLU A 251 20.04 4.39 -1.32
CA GLU A 251 19.87 5.64 -0.60
C GLU A 251 19.64 5.30 0.87
N THR A 252 20.70 5.37 1.68
CA THR A 252 20.57 5.41 3.13
C THR A 252 20.16 6.81 3.52
N ASP A 253 18.86 7.05 3.63
CA ASP A 253 18.39 8.13 4.50
C ASP A 253 18.99 7.89 5.88
N GLY A 254 19.57 8.93 6.48
CA GLY A 254 20.32 8.88 7.75
C GLY A 254 19.49 8.49 8.98
N GLN A 255 18.79 7.36 8.93
CA GLN A 255 18.23 6.70 10.10
C GLN A 255 19.38 5.99 10.81
N ALA A 256 19.81 6.62 11.89
CA ALA A 256 20.82 6.13 12.81
C ALA A 256 20.54 4.67 13.19
N THR A 257 21.64 3.91 13.22
CA THR A 257 21.81 2.65 13.96
C THR A 257 21.22 2.71 15.37
#